data_AF-A0A646IL04-F1
#
_entry.id   AF-A0A646IL04-F1
#
_cell.length_a   1.000
_cell.length_b   1.000
_cell.length_c   1.000
_cell.angle_alpha   90.00
_cell.angle_beta   90.00
_cell.angle_gamma   90.00
#
_symmetry.space_group_name_H-M   'P 1'
#
loop_
_entity.id
_entity.type
_entity.pdbx_description
1 polymer ?
#
loop_
_entity_poly.entity_id
_entity_poly.type
_entity_poly.pdbx_seq_one_letter_code
_entity_poly.pdbx_strand_id
1 'polypeptide(L)'
;MLRIALPLLLAVSAPAAALDLPALIECRQGVAEQAALAPLLADPLKAVAHGLQPLPQGNQFMSEYRLAQPISVFGARTERVAVAGSSVMAILDQADPRPLARQLGLETGYDQDGKFMA
;
A
#
# COMPACT_ATOMS: atom_id res chain seq x y z
N MET A 1 12.96 35.62 -41.73
CA MET A 1 12.51 34.31 -41.21
C MET A 1 13.38 33.96 -40.00
N LEU A 2 12.88 34.18 -38.78
CA LEU A 2 13.64 33.93 -37.54
C LEU A 2 13.18 32.60 -36.94
N ARG A 3 14.02 31.56 -37.06
CA ARG A 3 13.80 30.23 -36.47
C ARG A 3 14.22 30.27 -35.01
N ILE A 4 13.25 30.39 -34.10
CA ILE A 4 13.48 30.21 -32.67
C ILE A 4 13.51 28.70 -32.40
N ALA A 5 14.70 28.17 -32.14
CA ALA A 5 14.88 26.81 -31.66
C ALA A 5 14.50 26.80 -30.17
N LEU A 6 13.36 26.20 -29.86
CA LEU A 6 12.90 26.01 -28.48
C LEU A 6 13.71 24.87 -27.85
N PRO A 7 14.43 25.11 -26.74
CA PRO A 7 15.21 24.05 -26.10
C PRO A 7 14.23 23.07 -25.44
N LEU A 8 14.37 21.80 -25.79
CA LEU A 8 13.61 20.71 -25.18
C LEU A 8 14.15 20.50 -23.76
N LEU A 9 13.50 21.12 -22.77
CA LEU A 9 13.77 20.87 -21.35
C LEU A 9 13.32 19.44 -21.01
N LEU A 10 14.26 18.50 -21.00
CA LEU A 10 14.09 17.20 -20.37
C LEU A 10 13.97 17.42 -18.87
N ALA A 11 12.73 17.45 -18.37
CA ALA A 11 12.46 17.42 -16.94
C ALA A 11 12.87 16.04 -16.40
N VAL A 12 14.05 15.97 -15.77
CA VAL A 12 14.42 14.83 -14.93
C VAL A 12 13.55 14.89 -13.69
N SER A 13 12.53 14.03 -13.66
CA SER A 13 11.76 13.72 -12.46
C SER A 13 12.70 13.09 -11.43
N ALA A 14 12.93 13.77 -10.30
CA ALA A 14 13.57 13.13 -9.15
C ALA A 14 12.66 12.00 -8.65
N PRO A 15 13.21 10.81 -8.30
CA PRO A 15 12.39 9.75 -7.76
C PRO A 15 11.68 10.27 -6.51
N ALA A 16 10.35 10.16 -6.48
CA ALA A 16 9.59 10.46 -5.29
C ALA A 16 10.16 9.61 -4.14
N ALA A 17 10.31 10.20 -2.94
CA ALA A 17 10.74 9.46 -1.76
C ALA A 17 9.87 8.20 -1.65
N ALA A 18 10.49 7.03 -1.60
CA ALA A 18 9.77 5.77 -1.71
C ALA A 18 8.79 5.63 -0.54
N LEU A 19 7.56 5.22 -0.85
CA LEU A 19 6.56 4.92 0.15
C LEU A 19 6.98 3.64 0.89
N ASP A 20 7.37 3.76 2.16
CA ASP A 20 7.73 2.60 2.99
C ASP A 20 6.47 1.90 3.51
N LEU A 21 5.82 1.15 2.62
CA LEU A 21 4.62 0.38 2.94
C LEU A 21 4.83 -0.58 4.12
N PRO A 22 5.95 -1.32 4.24
CA PRO A 22 6.22 -2.11 5.42
C PRO A 22 6.20 -1.31 6.72
N ALA A 23 6.82 -0.12 6.75
CA ALA A 23 6.84 0.68 7.96
C ALA A 23 5.46 1.24 8.33
N LEU A 24 4.62 1.60 7.34
CA LEU A 24 3.23 1.98 7.59
C LEU A 24 2.40 0.82 8.15
N ILE A 25 2.49 -0.35 7.52
CA ILE A 25 1.71 -1.55 7.89
C ILE A 25 2.13 -2.09 9.26
N GLU A 26 3.43 -2.04 9.58
CA GLU A 26 3.96 -2.49 10.88
C GLU A 26 3.95 -1.41 11.95
N CYS A 27 3.22 -0.30 11.74
CA CYS A 27 3.10 0.80 12.70
C CYS A 27 4.46 1.37 13.16
N ARG A 28 5.48 1.32 12.30
CA ARG A 28 6.81 1.92 12.54
C ARG A 28 6.90 3.39 12.08
N GLN A 29 5.85 3.88 11.43
CA GLN A 29 5.67 5.29 11.06
C GLN A 29 4.50 5.92 11.81
N GLY A 30 4.48 7.25 11.86
CA GLY A 30 3.54 8.02 12.65
C GLY A 30 2.30 8.44 11.87
N VAL A 31 1.36 9.07 12.60
CA VAL A 31 0.07 9.53 12.04
C VAL A 31 0.24 10.47 10.85
N ALA A 32 1.32 11.25 10.80
CA ALA A 32 1.58 12.17 9.68
C ALA A 32 1.85 11.40 8.38
N GLU A 33 2.64 10.33 8.43
CA GLU A 33 2.93 9.48 7.29
C GLU A 33 1.67 8.74 6.80
N GLN A 34 0.86 8.19 7.72
CA GLN A 34 -0.45 7.61 7.37
C GLN A 34 -1.37 8.65 6.73
N ALA A 35 -1.47 9.86 7.30
CA ALA A 35 -2.33 10.91 6.79
C ALA A 35 -1.92 11.39 5.37
N ALA A 36 -0.64 11.27 5.02
CA ALA A 36 -0.14 11.60 3.68
C ALA A 36 -0.55 10.58 2.61
N LEU A 37 -0.99 9.38 2.99
CA LEU A 37 -1.31 8.30 2.06
C LEU A 37 -2.55 8.61 1.20
N ALA A 38 -3.65 9.03 1.83
CA ALA A 38 -4.90 9.31 1.13
C ALA A 38 -4.75 10.34 -0.02
N PRO A 39 -4.16 11.54 0.20
CA PRO A 39 -3.97 12.50 -0.89
C PRO A 39 -2.94 12.05 -1.93
N LEU A 40 -1.98 11.19 -1.58
CA LEU A 40 -1.04 10.60 -2.54
C LEU A 40 -1.77 9.64 -3.49
N LEU A 41 -2.65 8.80 -2.96
CA LEU A 41 -3.37 7.78 -3.73
C LEU A 41 -4.61 8.28 -4.47
N ALA A 42 -5.09 9.49 -4.15
CA ALA A 42 -6.13 10.17 -4.91
C ALA A 42 -5.69 10.50 -6.36
N ASP A 43 -4.38 10.51 -6.64
CA ASP A 43 -3.80 10.64 -7.98
C ASP A 43 -3.29 9.27 -8.46
N PRO A 44 -3.95 8.63 -9.45
CA PRO A 44 -3.54 7.33 -9.97
C PRO A 44 -2.11 7.30 -10.52
N LEU A 45 -1.62 8.41 -11.10
CA LEU A 45 -0.27 8.46 -11.65
C LEU A 45 0.78 8.49 -10.54
N LYS A 46 0.49 9.15 -9.42
CA LYS A 46 1.37 9.10 -8.24
C LYS A 46 1.39 7.70 -7.64
N ALA A 47 0.24 7.06 -7.48
CA ALA A 47 0.19 5.67 -7.00
C ALA A 47 1.09 4.75 -7.86
N VAL A 48 0.97 4.82 -9.18
CA VAL A 48 1.79 4.03 -10.12
C VAL A 48 3.28 4.41 -10.02
N ALA A 49 3.61 5.70 -9.90
CA ALA A 49 4.99 6.15 -9.69
C ALA A 49 5.60 5.61 -8.38
N HIS A 50 4.77 5.32 -7.37
CA HIS A 50 5.15 4.65 -6.13
C HIS A 50 5.06 3.11 -6.20
N GLY A 51 4.87 2.53 -7.38
CA GLY A 51 4.84 1.08 -7.58
C GLY A 51 3.51 0.43 -7.17
N LEU A 52 2.43 1.20 -7.05
CA LEU A 52 1.09 0.71 -6.73
C LEU A 52 0.24 0.68 -8.00
N GLN A 53 0.00 -0.52 -8.53
CA GLN A 53 -0.89 -0.73 -9.67
C GLN A 53 -2.33 -0.99 -9.17
N PRO A 54 -3.31 -0.13 -9.47
CA PRO A 54 -4.70 -0.37 -9.07
C PRO A 54 -5.25 -1.69 -9.63
N LEU A 55 -5.95 -2.44 -8.79
CA LEU A 55 -6.72 -3.61 -9.19
C LEU A 55 -8.20 -3.24 -9.42
N PRO A 56 -8.98 -4.04 -10.18
CA PRO A 56 -10.41 -3.81 -10.32
C PRO A 56 -11.10 -3.72 -8.96
N GLN A 57 -11.85 -2.62 -8.75
CA GLN A 57 -12.48 -2.35 -7.46
C GLN A 57 -13.70 -3.25 -7.26
N GLY A 58 -13.62 -4.15 -6.28
CA GLY A 58 -14.75 -4.97 -5.82
C GLY A 58 -15.41 -4.47 -4.53
N ASN A 59 -14.72 -3.66 -3.73
CA ASN A 59 -15.18 -3.12 -2.45
C ASN A 59 -15.36 -1.60 -2.56
N GLN A 60 -16.52 -1.07 -2.13
CA GLN A 60 -16.79 0.37 -2.21
C GLN A 60 -16.07 1.20 -1.13
N PHE A 61 -15.53 0.54 -0.09
CA PHE A 61 -14.84 1.18 1.03
C PHE A 61 -13.31 1.07 0.93
N MET A 62 -12.80 0.24 0.02
CA MET A 62 -11.37 -0.07 -0.08
C MET A 62 -10.92 -0.13 -1.53
N SER A 63 -9.70 0.31 -1.78
CA SER A 63 -9.01 0.13 -3.05
C SER A 63 -7.88 -0.88 -2.88
N GLU A 64 -7.75 -1.82 -3.81
CA GLU A 64 -6.67 -2.79 -3.81
C GLU A 64 -5.62 -2.42 -4.87
N TYR A 65 -4.36 -2.67 -4.53
CA TYR A 65 -3.22 -2.42 -5.41
C TYR A 65 -2.31 -3.65 -5.46
N ARG A 66 -1.84 -3.99 -6.66
CA ARG A 66 -0.69 -4.87 -6.86
C ARG A 66 0.60 -4.07 -6.70
N LEU A 67 1.55 -4.63 -5.98
CA LEU A 67 2.87 -4.04 -5.79
C LEU A 67 3.78 -4.36 -6.98
N ALA A 68 4.56 -3.37 -7.43
CA ALA A 68 5.58 -3.56 -8.47
C ALA A 68 6.69 -4.52 -8.04
N GLN A 69 6.98 -4.55 -6.73
CA GLN A 69 7.84 -5.56 -6.11
C GLN A 69 7.16 -6.06 -4.82
N PRO A 70 7.20 -7.37 -4.56
CA PRO A 70 6.63 -7.90 -3.32
C PRO A 70 7.38 -7.39 -2.10
N ILE A 71 6.65 -7.13 -1.01
CA ILE A 71 7.18 -6.68 0.27
C ILE A 71 7.06 -7.77 1.33
N SER A 72 7.77 -7.60 2.44
CA SER A 72 7.61 -8.43 3.63
C SER A 72 7.04 -7.58 4.76
N VAL A 73 6.01 -8.07 5.42
CA VAL A 73 5.41 -7.45 6.61
C VAL A 73 5.15 -8.51 7.66
N PHE A 74 5.54 -8.26 8.91
CA PHE A 74 5.39 -9.20 10.02
C PHE A 74 5.95 -10.60 9.74
N GLY A 75 6.95 -10.72 8.86
CA GLY A 75 7.54 -11.99 8.42
C GLY A 75 6.79 -12.71 7.30
N ALA A 76 5.67 -12.16 6.81
CA ALA A 76 4.91 -12.68 5.67
C ALA A 76 5.19 -11.87 4.40
N ARG A 77 5.33 -12.56 3.26
CA ARG A 77 5.48 -11.93 1.94
C ARG A 77 4.11 -11.62 1.34
N THR A 78 3.98 -10.45 0.71
CA THR A 78 2.78 -10.08 -0.06
C THR A 78 3.12 -9.32 -1.33
N GLU A 79 2.24 -9.44 -2.32
CA GLU A 79 2.24 -8.68 -3.57
C GLU A 79 1.05 -7.71 -3.68
N ARG A 80 0.22 -7.63 -2.64
CA ARG A 80 -1.03 -6.86 -2.65
C ARG A 80 -1.24 -6.12 -1.34
N VAL A 81 -1.76 -4.91 -1.48
CA VAL A 81 -2.21 -4.09 -0.36
C VAL A 81 -3.62 -3.58 -0.61
N ALA A 82 -4.36 -3.39 0.46
CA ALA A 82 -5.63 -2.68 0.45
C ALA A 82 -5.47 -1.34 1.18
N VAL A 83 -6.19 -0.33 0.71
CA VAL A 83 -6.19 1.01 1.30
C VAL A 83 -7.62 1.40 1.63
N ALA A 84 -7.83 1.88 2.85
CA ALA A 84 -9.09 2.42 3.34
C ALA A 84 -8.83 3.80 3.98
N GLY A 85 -9.24 4.88 3.31
CA GLY A 85 -8.90 6.24 3.72
C GLY A 85 -7.37 6.43 3.79
N SER A 86 -6.87 6.75 4.99
CA SER A 86 -5.44 6.96 5.26
C SER A 86 -4.73 5.70 5.80
N SER A 87 -5.41 4.56 5.86
CA SER A 87 -4.86 3.30 6.35
C SER A 87 -4.51 2.38 5.19
N VAL A 88 -3.38 1.68 5.31
CA VAL A 88 -2.94 0.63 4.39
C VAL A 88 -2.80 -0.69 5.14
N MET A 89 -3.20 -1.77 4.49
CA MET A 89 -3.15 -3.13 5.02
C MET A 89 -2.51 -4.05 3.98
N ALA A 90 -1.69 -5.00 4.43
CA ALA A 90 -1.25 -6.10 3.58
C ALA A 90 -2.36 -7.12 3.39
N ILE A 91 -2.52 -7.62 2.16
CA ILE A 91 -3.34 -8.79 1.86
C ILE A 91 -2.43 -10.00 1.89
N LEU A 92 -2.61 -10.91 2.85
CA LEU A 92 -1.76 -12.08 3.02
C LEU A 92 -2.49 -13.34 2.53
N ASP A 93 -1.88 -14.05 1.59
CA ASP A 93 -2.39 -15.31 1.05
C ASP A 93 -1.96 -16.49 1.96
N GLN A 94 -2.34 -16.43 3.23
CA GLN A 94 -2.07 -17.46 4.24
C GLN A 94 -3.31 -18.32 4.47
N ALA A 95 -3.14 -19.64 4.56
CA ALA A 95 -4.24 -20.57 4.78
C ALA A 95 -4.85 -20.46 6.20
N ASP A 96 -4.03 -20.12 7.20
CA ASP A 96 -4.47 -19.92 8.58
C ASP A 96 -3.93 -18.59 9.12
N PRO A 97 -4.79 -17.63 9.50
CA PRO A 97 -4.36 -16.36 10.08
C PRO A 97 -3.96 -16.44 11.57
N ARG A 98 -4.34 -17.50 12.29
CA ARG A 98 -4.12 -17.64 13.75
C ARG A 98 -2.64 -17.61 14.17
N PRO A 99 -1.68 -18.21 13.42
CA PRO A 99 -0.26 -18.10 13.75
C PRO A 99 0.22 -16.65 13.76
N LEU A 100 -0.19 -15.83 12.79
CA LEU A 100 0.20 -14.43 12.73
C LEU A 100 -0.43 -13.63 13.88
N ALA A 101 -1.72 -13.83 14.15
CA ALA A 101 -2.38 -13.18 15.28
C ALA A 101 -1.69 -13.50 16.61
N ARG A 102 -1.31 -14.76 16.85
CA ARG A 102 -0.52 -15.16 18.03
C ARG A 102 0.85 -14.50 18.09
N GLN A 103 1.56 -14.44 16.95
CA GLN A 103 2.87 -13.78 16.87
C GLN A 103 2.78 -12.29 17.22
N LEU A 104 1.69 -11.63 16.80
CA LEU A 104 1.42 -10.22 17.05
C LEU A 104 0.76 -9.95 18.41
N GLY A 105 0.40 -10.99 19.17
CA GLY A 105 -0.28 -10.86 20.46
C GLY A 105 -1.69 -10.27 20.37
N LEU A 106 -2.42 -10.52 19.28
CA LEU A 106 -3.77 -10.02 19.06
C LEU A 106 -4.83 -10.82 19.84
N GLU A 107 -5.86 -10.13 20.33
CA GLU A 107 -6.97 -10.74 21.05
C GLU A 107 -8.00 -11.31 20.06
N THR A 108 -8.41 -12.57 20.23
CA THR A 108 -9.43 -13.15 19.35
C THR A 108 -10.80 -12.55 19.63
N GLY A 109 -11.35 -11.83 18.66
CA GLY A 109 -12.72 -11.31 18.69
C GLY A 109 -13.75 -12.31 18.16
N TYR A 110 -13.38 -13.17 17.20
CA TYR A 110 -14.25 -14.18 16.60
C TYR A 110 -13.45 -15.34 15.99
N ASP A 111 -13.83 -16.60 16.28
CA ASP A 111 -13.21 -17.80 15.69
C ASP A 111 -14.24 -18.94 15.60
N GLN A 112 -15.10 -18.91 14.57
CA GLN A 112 -16.16 -19.91 14.31
C GLN A 112 -16.47 -19.99 12.81
N ASP A 113 -17.10 -21.07 12.36
CA ASP A 113 -17.59 -21.26 10.97
C ASP A 113 -16.54 -21.02 9.87
N GLY A 114 -15.27 -21.30 10.16
CA GLY A 114 -14.15 -21.08 9.23
C GLY A 114 -13.77 -19.61 9.04
N LYS A 115 -14.27 -18.69 9.87
CA LYS A 115 -13.90 -17.27 9.90
C LYS A 115 -13.17 -16.96 11.19
N PHE A 116 -12.15 -16.11 11.08
CA PHE A 116 -11.32 -15.68 12.19
C PHE A 116 -11.10 -14.16 12.14
N MET A 117 -11.19 -13.51 13.30
CA MET A 117 -10.89 -12.10 13.49
C MET A 117 -10.21 -11.92 14.85
N ALA A 118 -9.09 -11.21 14.85
CA ALA A 118 -8.32 -10.84 16.03
C ALA A 118 -7.86 -9.38 15.92
#